data_AF-K2EZ11-F1
#
_entry.id   AF-K2EZ11-F1
#
_cell.length_a   1.000
_cell.length_b   1.000
_cell.length_c   1.000
_cell.angle_alpha   90.00
_cell.angle_beta   90.00
_cell.angle_gamma   90.00
#
_symmetry.space_group_name_H-M   'P 1'
#
loop_
_entity.id
_entity.type
_entity.pdbx_description
1 polymer ?
#
loop_
_entity_poly.entity_id
_entity_poly.type
_entity_poly.pdbx_seq_one_letter_code
_entity_poly.pdbx_strand_id
1 'polypeptide(L)'
;MSIEIKPPVVAEEEKPQGIQSEGGAEQENQPPREIIPVNLELSGDYEQLATECRELFGEYFIGIEEVDRAFTLENGRHLMNFTPERQRQAETLLQQKLTELAEFFNQLGREGLRSEWFLVLEVDSFADGTPLNLKNLREKVEPDMQERNQGKLTASKWWENESWANTPFPMSWKLVHRGSLPNSSAKDYIAQTKFLRGFLQEHNLLSAEDSAECSDARLEQIQTLINNGDWRGAAEQLSNLAVNSRNRPEPLEIIYQFFTVFRTSGNRLYNNSYHWSAKRSADGVLVDVGY
;
A
#
# COMPACT_ATOMS: atom_id res chain seq x y z
N MET A 1 -15.22 22.29 9.02
CA MET A 1 -16.59 21.76 8.92
C MET A 1 -16.50 20.33 9.37
N SER A 2 -16.86 20.09 10.63
CA SER A 2 -16.59 18.83 11.34
C SER A 2 -17.63 17.78 10.93
N ILE A 3 -17.16 16.63 10.45
CA ILE A 3 -18.04 15.48 10.17
C ILE A 3 -18.10 14.65 11.45
N GLU A 4 -19.26 14.73 12.10
CA GLU A 4 -19.63 13.92 13.26
C GLU A 4 -20.05 12.53 12.75
N ILE A 5 -19.25 11.49 13.02
CA ILE A 5 -19.63 10.12 12.69
C ILE A 5 -20.58 9.63 13.78
N LYS A 6 -21.88 9.68 13.52
CA LYS A 6 -22.89 8.94 14.30
C LYS A 6 -22.92 7.48 13.85
N PRO A 7 -23.12 6.52 14.77
CA PRO A 7 -23.35 5.13 14.40
C PRO A 7 -24.63 5.01 13.56
N PRO A 8 -24.69 4.08 12.58
CA PRO A 8 -25.85 3.95 11.71
C PRO A 8 -27.07 3.54 12.54
N VAL A 9 -28.14 4.34 12.41
CA VAL A 9 -29.49 3.97 12.83
C VAL A 9 -29.93 2.83 11.93
N VAL A 10 -30.31 1.70 12.53
CA VAL A 10 -30.95 0.58 11.82
C VAL A 10 -32.28 1.08 11.30
N ALA A 11 -32.35 1.38 10.00
CA ALA A 11 -33.61 1.55 9.31
C ALA A 11 -34.15 0.16 8.96
N GLU A 12 -35.32 -0.18 9.48
CA GLU A 12 -36.14 -1.27 8.96
C GLU A 12 -36.54 -0.89 7.53
N GLU A 13 -35.85 -1.43 6.52
CA GLU A 13 -36.30 -1.33 5.13
C GLU A 13 -37.20 -2.52 4.76
N GLU A 14 -38.35 -2.16 4.20
CA GLU A 14 -39.39 -3.03 3.69
C GLU A 14 -38.85 -4.03 2.64
N LYS A 15 -39.32 -5.27 2.72
CA LYS A 15 -39.00 -6.36 1.80
C LYS A 15 -39.35 -6.01 0.34
N PRO A 16 -38.40 -6.08 -0.60
CA PRO A 16 -38.73 -6.25 -2.00
C PRO A 16 -39.13 -7.71 -2.25
N GLN A 17 -40.31 -7.92 -2.82
CA GLN A 17 -40.78 -9.22 -3.27
C GLN A 17 -39.97 -9.70 -4.47
N GLY A 18 -39.47 -10.93 -4.37
CA GLY A 18 -39.39 -11.89 -5.47
C GLY A 18 -38.36 -11.65 -6.56
N ILE A 19 -37.13 -12.13 -6.35
CA ILE A 19 -36.35 -12.78 -7.43
C ILE A 19 -35.80 -14.08 -6.84
N GLN A 20 -36.13 -15.19 -7.49
CA GLN A 20 -35.73 -16.54 -7.11
C GLN A 20 -34.21 -16.68 -7.16
N SER A 21 -33.63 -17.17 -6.07
CA SER A 21 -32.25 -17.63 -6.01
C SER A 21 -32.15 -19.02 -6.63
N GLU A 22 -31.78 -19.10 -7.90
CA GLU A 22 -31.08 -20.27 -8.45
C GLU A 22 -29.60 -19.92 -8.52
N GLY A 23 -28.74 -20.79 -7.99
CA GLY A 23 -27.28 -20.62 -8.02
C GLY A 23 -26.57 -20.77 -6.67
N GLY A 24 -26.95 -21.78 -5.88
CA GLY A 24 -26.07 -22.32 -4.86
C GLY A 24 -25.17 -23.40 -5.46
N ALA A 25 -23.89 -23.36 -5.08
CA ALA A 25 -22.87 -24.40 -5.27
C ALA A 25 -22.29 -24.56 -6.70
N GLU A 26 -21.24 -23.78 -6.99
CA GLU A 26 -20.14 -24.20 -7.89
C GLU A 26 -18.84 -23.50 -7.42
N GLN A 27 -18.32 -23.93 -6.26
CA GLN A 27 -16.90 -23.82 -5.93
C GLN A 27 -16.44 -25.22 -5.51
N GLU A 28 -16.42 -26.14 -6.46
CA GLU A 28 -15.77 -27.44 -6.30
C GLU A 28 -14.78 -27.68 -7.44
N ASN A 29 -13.55 -28.01 -7.05
CA ASN A 29 -12.51 -28.67 -7.85
C ASN A 29 -11.86 -27.88 -9.00
N GLN A 30 -11.24 -26.74 -8.68
CA GLN A 30 -10.02 -26.39 -9.42
C GLN A 30 -8.86 -27.24 -8.88
N PRO A 31 -8.06 -27.90 -9.74
CA PRO A 31 -6.86 -28.60 -9.29
C PRO A 31 -5.92 -27.60 -8.57
N PRO A 32 -5.10 -28.08 -7.60
CA PRO A 32 -4.13 -27.22 -6.93
C PRO A 32 -3.29 -26.49 -7.98
N ARG A 33 -3.24 -25.15 -7.90
CA ARG A 33 -2.44 -24.34 -8.81
C ARG A 33 -0.99 -24.80 -8.70
N GLU A 34 -0.37 -25.16 -9.82
CA GLU A 34 1.02 -25.58 -9.83
C GLU A 34 1.90 -24.37 -9.46
N ILE A 35 2.61 -24.47 -8.33
CA ILE A 35 3.48 -23.40 -7.85
C ILE A 35 4.81 -23.49 -8.60
N ILE A 36 4.92 -22.61 -9.59
CA ILE A 36 6.10 -21.94 -10.16
C ILE A 36 7.18 -21.40 -9.20
N PRO A 37 8.17 -22.13 -8.63
CA PRO A 37 9.17 -21.48 -7.77
C PRO A 37 9.91 -20.36 -8.51
N VAL A 38 10.31 -19.35 -7.73
CA VAL A 38 11.00 -18.17 -8.24
C VAL A 38 12.49 -18.38 -8.03
N ASN A 39 13.19 -18.75 -9.11
CA ASN A 39 14.64 -18.79 -9.13
C ASN A 39 15.14 -17.49 -9.79
N LEU A 40 15.40 -16.47 -8.99
CA LEU A 40 16.02 -15.22 -9.44
C LEU A 40 17.53 -15.37 -9.37
N GLU A 41 18.21 -15.21 -10.50
CA GLU A 41 19.66 -15.16 -10.51
C GLU A 41 20.04 -13.71 -10.16
N LEU A 42 20.50 -13.48 -8.93
CA LEU A 42 20.92 -12.14 -8.52
C LEU A 42 22.17 -11.72 -9.31
N SER A 43 21.96 -11.06 -10.45
CA SER A 43 23.03 -10.48 -11.26
C SER A 43 23.57 -9.21 -10.59
N GLY A 44 24.80 -8.83 -10.93
CA GLY A 44 25.37 -7.53 -10.55
C GLY A 44 25.07 -6.42 -11.57
N ASP A 45 24.03 -6.61 -12.38
CA ASP A 45 23.61 -5.67 -13.43
C ASP A 45 22.11 -5.39 -13.26
N TYR A 46 21.78 -4.14 -12.93
CA TYR A 46 20.41 -3.69 -12.76
C TYR A 46 19.51 -4.01 -13.96
N GLU A 47 19.99 -3.88 -15.19
CA GLU A 47 19.14 -4.08 -16.38
C GLU A 47 18.67 -5.53 -16.48
N GLN A 48 19.54 -6.47 -16.15
CA GLN A 48 19.20 -7.89 -16.10
C GLN A 48 18.22 -8.18 -14.96
N LEU A 49 18.50 -7.71 -13.73
CA LEU A 49 17.61 -7.88 -12.58
C LEU A 49 16.22 -7.29 -12.81
N ALA A 50 16.17 -6.09 -13.39
CA ALA A 50 14.92 -5.43 -13.74
C ALA A 50 14.15 -6.22 -14.81
N THR A 51 14.85 -6.82 -15.79
CA THR A 51 14.24 -7.69 -16.79
C THR A 51 13.61 -8.92 -16.16
N GLU A 52 14.31 -9.60 -15.27
CA GLU A 52 13.76 -10.76 -14.53
C GLU A 52 12.54 -10.36 -13.68
N CYS A 53 12.60 -9.21 -13.00
CA CYS A 53 11.47 -8.70 -12.25
C CYS A 53 10.28 -8.34 -13.15
N ARG A 54 10.50 -7.79 -14.35
CA ARG A 54 9.44 -7.55 -15.33
C ARG A 54 8.81 -8.84 -15.82
N GLU A 55 9.58 -9.93 -15.96
CA GLU A 55 9.01 -11.24 -16.28
C GLU A 55 8.12 -11.79 -15.15
N LEU A 56 8.50 -11.53 -13.90
CA LEU A 56 7.75 -11.98 -12.71
C LEU A 56 6.48 -11.14 -12.45
N PHE A 57 6.59 -9.82 -12.48
CA PHE A 57 5.51 -8.91 -12.10
C PHE A 57 4.75 -8.31 -13.30
N GLY A 58 5.28 -8.43 -14.53
CA GLY A 58 4.68 -7.85 -15.72
C GLY A 58 4.61 -6.32 -15.66
N GLU A 59 3.45 -5.75 -15.98
CA GLU A 59 3.18 -4.31 -15.90
C GLU A 59 3.18 -3.75 -14.46
N TYR A 60 3.25 -4.63 -13.46
CA TYR A 60 3.24 -4.30 -12.04
C TYR A 60 4.63 -4.23 -11.41
N PHE A 61 5.67 -4.39 -12.23
CA PHE A 61 7.02 -3.92 -11.90
C PHE A 61 7.14 -2.43 -12.21
N ILE A 62 7.35 -1.61 -11.19
CA ILE A 62 7.54 -0.17 -11.31
C ILE A 62 8.99 0.16 -10.90
N GLY A 63 9.91 0.03 -11.85
CA GLY A 63 11.33 0.31 -11.66
C GLY A 63 11.75 1.71 -12.09
N ILE A 64 13.05 1.91 -12.33
CA ILE A 64 13.62 3.23 -12.64
C ILE A 64 12.94 3.86 -13.87
N GLU A 65 12.77 3.09 -14.95
CA GLU A 65 12.15 3.57 -16.18
C GLU A 65 10.68 3.96 -15.97
N GLU A 66 9.94 3.12 -15.24
CA GLU A 66 8.53 3.36 -14.96
C GLU A 66 8.33 4.57 -14.03
N VAL A 67 9.18 4.73 -13.01
CA VAL A 67 9.19 5.92 -12.14
C VAL A 67 9.54 7.16 -12.95
N ASP A 68 10.62 7.16 -13.73
CA ASP A 68 11.01 8.33 -14.54
C ASP A 68 9.89 8.74 -15.51
N ARG A 69 9.27 7.77 -16.18
CA ARG A 69 8.10 7.99 -17.04
C ARG A 69 6.91 8.58 -16.28
N ALA A 70 6.59 8.04 -15.10
CA ALA A 70 5.48 8.52 -14.28
C ALA A 70 5.63 10.01 -13.93
N PHE A 71 6.86 10.41 -13.66
CA PHE A 71 7.26 11.75 -13.23
C PHE A 71 7.76 12.65 -14.37
N THR A 72 7.52 12.26 -15.62
CA THR A 72 7.74 13.12 -16.79
C THR A 72 6.48 13.95 -17.06
N LEU A 73 6.64 15.28 -17.10
CA LEU A 73 5.56 16.25 -17.37
C LEU A 73 5.19 16.30 -18.85
N GLU A 74 4.05 16.92 -19.17
CA GLU A 74 3.50 16.98 -20.54
C GLU A 74 4.43 17.70 -21.50
N ASN A 75 5.16 18.70 -20.98
CA ASN A 75 6.20 19.41 -21.71
C ASN A 75 7.53 18.65 -21.85
N GLY A 76 7.59 17.38 -21.46
CA GLY A 76 8.78 16.52 -21.53
C GLY A 76 9.81 16.77 -20.41
N ARG A 77 9.52 17.63 -19.43
CA ARG A 77 10.41 17.82 -18.29
C ARG A 77 10.34 16.62 -17.35
N HIS A 78 11.49 15.99 -17.13
CA HIS A 78 11.66 14.94 -16.12
C HIS A 78 11.75 15.58 -14.72
N LEU A 79 10.90 15.13 -13.79
CA LEU A 79 11.01 15.53 -12.38
C LEU A 79 11.94 14.62 -11.57
N MET A 80 12.32 13.47 -12.14
CA MET A 80 13.26 12.53 -11.54
C MET A 80 14.61 12.59 -12.24
N ASN A 81 15.65 12.23 -11.49
CA ASN A 81 17.00 12.09 -12.04
C ASN A 81 17.66 10.87 -11.42
N PHE A 82 17.87 9.85 -12.25
CA PHE A 82 18.56 8.63 -11.86
C PHE A 82 20.01 8.70 -12.33
N THR A 83 20.84 9.43 -11.59
CA THR A 83 22.29 9.43 -11.79
C THR A 83 22.84 8.01 -11.60
N PRO A 84 24.05 7.69 -12.12
CA PRO A 84 24.64 6.37 -11.93
C PRO A 84 24.73 5.93 -10.45
N GLU A 85 24.88 6.89 -9.53
CA GLU A 85 24.87 6.60 -8.09
C GLU A 85 23.49 6.18 -7.58
N ARG A 86 22.43 6.91 -7.96
CA ARG A 86 21.06 6.55 -7.58
C ARG A 86 20.60 5.25 -8.21
N GLN A 87 21.07 4.95 -9.43
CA GLN A 87 20.81 3.66 -10.08
C GLN A 87 21.43 2.50 -9.29
N ARG A 88 22.72 2.61 -8.92
CA ARG A 88 23.39 1.59 -8.08
C ARG A 88 22.75 1.45 -6.70
N GLN A 89 22.27 2.54 -6.11
CA GLN A 89 21.53 2.51 -4.86
C GLN A 89 20.22 1.72 -5.02
N ALA A 90 19.42 2.04 -6.05
CA ALA A 90 18.18 1.33 -6.33
C ALA A 90 18.41 -0.16 -6.62
N GLU A 91 19.48 -0.51 -7.33
CA GLU A 91 19.89 -1.91 -7.57
C GLU A 91 20.23 -2.64 -6.27
N THR A 92 21.07 -2.03 -5.43
CA THR A 92 21.46 -2.62 -4.15
C THR A 92 20.24 -2.88 -3.26
N LEU A 93 19.30 -1.93 -3.21
CA LEU A 93 18.05 -2.07 -2.47
C LEU A 93 17.13 -3.13 -3.09
N LEU A 94 17.13 -3.27 -4.42
CA LEU A 94 16.36 -4.31 -5.10
C LEU A 94 16.87 -5.69 -4.69
N GLN A 95 18.18 -5.93 -4.81
CA GLN A 95 18.80 -7.20 -4.42
C GLN A 95 18.52 -7.56 -2.96
N GLN A 96 18.62 -6.58 -2.06
CA GLN A 96 18.25 -6.75 -0.65
C GLN A 96 16.80 -7.17 -0.51
N LYS A 97 15.87 -6.50 -1.21
CA LYS A 97 14.44 -6.79 -1.12
C LYS A 97 14.08 -8.16 -1.69
N LEU A 98 14.68 -8.54 -2.81
CA LEU A 98 14.51 -9.86 -3.42
C LEU A 98 15.03 -10.97 -2.51
N THR A 99 16.17 -10.74 -1.84
CA THR A 99 16.74 -11.69 -0.87
C THR A 99 15.85 -11.82 0.36
N GLU A 100 15.38 -10.70 0.91
CA GLU A 100 14.47 -10.65 2.06
C GLU A 100 13.18 -11.45 1.80
N LEU A 101 12.63 -11.37 0.58
CA LEU A 101 11.34 -11.96 0.22
C LEU A 101 11.46 -13.28 -0.56
N ALA A 102 12.65 -13.87 -0.68
CA ALA A 102 12.88 -15.05 -1.51
C ALA A 102 11.97 -16.24 -1.10
N GLU A 103 11.84 -16.52 0.19
CA GLU A 103 10.95 -17.58 0.68
C GLU A 103 9.49 -17.28 0.39
N PHE A 104 9.07 -16.03 0.59
CA PHE A 104 7.71 -15.59 0.32
C PHE A 104 7.37 -15.68 -1.17
N PHE A 105 8.30 -15.29 -2.04
CA PHE A 105 8.15 -15.39 -3.49
C PHE A 105 8.02 -16.84 -3.94
N ASN A 106 8.76 -17.75 -3.31
CA ASN A 106 8.64 -19.19 -3.58
C ASN A 106 7.30 -19.77 -3.12
N GLN A 107 6.73 -19.28 -2.00
CA GLN A 107 5.40 -19.69 -1.54
C GLN A 107 4.29 -19.24 -2.49
N LEU A 108 4.35 -17.99 -2.97
CA LEU A 108 3.35 -17.44 -3.90
C LEU A 108 3.50 -18.01 -5.32
N GLY A 109 4.74 -18.27 -5.74
CA GLY A 109 5.10 -18.59 -7.10
C GLY A 109 4.89 -17.44 -8.09
N ARG A 110 5.35 -17.66 -9.32
CA ARG A 110 5.30 -16.63 -10.40
C ARG A 110 3.90 -16.07 -10.63
N GLU A 111 2.90 -16.94 -10.68
CA GLU A 111 1.53 -16.55 -10.98
C GLU A 111 0.89 -15.75 -9.83
N GLY A 112 1.17 -16.10 -8.58
CA GLY A 112 0.71 -15.33 -7.41
C GLY A 112 1.32 -13.93 -7.40
N LEU A 113 2.64 -13.82 -7.61
CA LEU A 113 3.32 -12.52 -7.71
C LEU A 113 2.76 -11.67 -8.84
N ARG A 114 2.60 -12.26 -10.03
CA ARG A 114 2.10 -11.55 -11.22
C ARG A 114 0.66 -11.06 -11.07
N SER A 115 -0.19 -11.85 -10.42
CA SER A 115 -1.63 -11.57 -10.35
C SER A 115 -2.03 -10.74 -9.13
N GLU A 116 -1.27 -10.76 -8.04
CA GLU A 116 -1.68 -10.18 -6.75
C GLU A 116 -0.72 -9.14 -6.19
N TRP A 117 0.48 -8.94 -6.75
CA TRP A 117 1.48 -8.04 -6.17
C TRP A 117 2.09 -7.07 -7.19
N PHE A 118 2.49 -5.89 -6.69
CA PHE A 118 3.36 -4.95 -7.36
C PHE A 118 4.72 -4.95 -6.68
N LEU A 119 5.77 -4.69 -7.46
CA LEU A 119 7.08 -4.34 -6.93
C LEU A 119 7.40 -2.92 -7.37
N VAL A 120 7.46 -1.99 -6.41
CA VAL A 120 7.54 -0.55 -6.68
C VAL A 120 8.80 0.04 -6.09
N LEU A 121 9.54 0.78 -6.92
CA LEU A 121 10.62 1.66 -6.49
C LEU A 121 10.04 2.97 -5.95
N GLU A 122 10.30 3.24 -4.68
CA GLU A 122 10.01 4.49 -4.00
C GLU A 122 11.27 5.35 -3.96
N VAL A 123 11.15 6.64 -4.31
CA VAL A 123 12.27 7.59 -4.35
C VAL A 123 12.11 8.73 -3.35
N ASP A 124 13.22 9.14 -2.74
CA ASP A 124 13.25 10.09 -1.61
C ASP A 124 13.31 11.57 -2.02
N SER A 125 13.62 11.88 -3.28
CA SER A 125 13.77 13.25 -3.75
C SER A 125 13.56 13.41 -5.25
N PHE A 126 13.23 14.64 -5.64
CA PHE A 126 13.16 15.09 -7.03
C PHE A 126 14.55 15.42 -7.59
N ALA A 127 14.63 15.59 -8.92
CA ALA A 127 15.85 15.93 -9.65
C ALA A 127 16.55 17.21 -9.16
N ASP A 128 15.78 18.18 -8.64
CA ASP A 128 16.30 19.45 -8.10
C ASP A 128 16.76 19.36 -6.64
N GLY A 129 16.77 18.15 -6.05
CA GLY A 129 17.15 17.91 -4.66
C GLY A 129 16.02 18.18 -3.65
N THR A 130 14.85 18.63 -4.10
CA THR A 130 13.69 18.79 -3.22
C THR A 130 13.27 17.42 -2.68
N PRO A 131 13.06 17.26 -1.36
CA PRO A 131 12.57 15.99 -0.81
C PRO A 131 11.20 15.59 -1.37
N LEU A 132 10.99 14.30 -1.62
CA LEU A 132 9.70 13.77 -2.01
C LEU A 132 8.87 13.55 -0.76
N ASN A 133 8.07 14.56 -0.42
CA ASN A 133 7.03 14.48 0.60
C ASN A 133 5.66 14.82 -0.03
N LEU A 134 4.56 14.67 0.70
CA LEU A 134 3.22 14.85 0.13
C LEU A 134 2.99 16.28 -0.38
N LYS A 135 3.51 17.27 0.34
CA LYS A 135 3.44 18.66 -0.06
C LYS A 135 4.13 18.91 -1.41
N ASN A 136 5.41 18.55 -1.51
CA ASN A 136 6.23 18.77 -2.69
C ASN A 136 5.75 17.94 -3.88
N LEU A 137 5.28 16.71 -3.63
CA LEU A 137 4.66 15.86 -4.63
C LEU A 137 3.46 16.58 -5.25
N ARG A 138 2.51 17.03 -4.42
CA ARG A 138 1.34 17.76 -4.91
C ARG A 138 1.71 19.03 -5.68
N GLU A 139 2.60 19.86 -5.15
CA GLU A 139 3.02 21.11 -5.77
C GLU A 139 3.64 20.89 -7.15
N LYS A 140 4.39 19.80 -7.34
CA LYS A 140 5.09 19.52 -8.60
C LYS A 140 4.27 18.74 -9.63
N VAL A 141 3.39 17.82 -9.20
CA VAL A 141 2.67 16.93 -10.14
C VAL A 141 1.21 17.31 -10.37
N GLU A 142 0.51 17.90 -9.39
CA GLU A 142 -0.93 18.18 -9.55
C GLU A 142 -1.25 19.19 -10.68
N PRO A 143 -0.45 20.25 -10.94
CA PRO A 143 -0.68 21.13 -12.08
C PRO A 143 -0.68 20.38 -13.42
N ASP A 144 0.29 19.49 -13.63
CA ASP A 144 0.39 18.66 -14.84
C ASP A 144 -0.76 17.63 -14.91
N MET A 145 -1.18 17.05 -13.78
CA MET A 145 -2.37 16.20 -13.76
C MET A 145 -3.64 16.95 -14.18
N GLN A 146 -3.78 18.22 -13.79
CA GLN A 146 -4.92 19.05 -14.18
C GLN A 146 -4.88 19.38 -15.68
N GLU A 147 -3.72 19.76 -16.22
CA GLU A 147 -3.53 19.99 -17.66
C GLU A 147 -3.91 18.75 -18.49
N ARG A 148 -3.55 17.56 -17.99
CA ARG A 148 -3.87 16.26 -18.62
C ARG A 148 -5.27 15.72 -18.33
N ASN A 149 -6.14 16.45 -17.64
CA ASN A 149 -7.47 15.98 -17.20
C ASN A 149 -7.44 14.67 -16.37
N GLN A 150 -6.41 14.47 -15.55
CA GLN A 150 -6.20 13.26 -14.74
C GLN A 150 -6.79 13.33 -13.32
N GLY A 151 -7.41 14.46 -12.97
CA GLY A 151 -7.95 14.73 -11.64
C GLY A 151 -6.90 15.31 -10.69
N LYS A 152 -7.10 15.11 -9.38
CA LYS A 152 -6.21 15.60 -8.32
C LYS A 152 -5.46 14.46 -7.65
N LEU A 153 -4.30 14.74 -7.09
CA LEU A 153 -3.53 13.76 -6.31
C LEU A 153 -4.26 13.38 -5.01
N THR A 154 -4.85 14.36 -4.33
CA THR A 154 -5.76 14.14 -3.19
C THR A 154 -7.00 15.04 -3.33
N ALA A 155 -8.18 14.55 -2.94
CA ALA A 155 -9.45 15.29 -3.06
C ALA A 155 -9.44 16.64 -2.35
N SER A 156 -8.83 16.68 -1.16
CA SER A 156 -8.72 17.87 -0.32
C SER A 156 -7.33 17.98 0.30
N LYS A 157 -7.10 19.05 1.05
CA LYS A 157 -5.85 19.34 1.76
C LYS A 157 -5.89 18.92 3.24
N TRP A 158 -6.59 17.83 3.54
CA TRP A 158 -6.73 17.32 4.92
C TRP A 158 -5.37 17.07 5.62
N TRP A 159 -4.31 16.86 4.85
CA TRP A 159 -2.95 16.60 5.31
C TRP A 159 -2.11 17.88 5.57
N GLU A 160 -2.59 19.09 5.27
CA GLU A 160 -1.76 20.32 5.25
C GLU A 160 -1.15 20.67 6.61
N ASN A 161 -1.80 20.25 7.71
CA ASN A 161 -1.32 20.47 9.08
C ASN A 161 -0.64 19.24 9.70
N GLU A 162 -0.43 18.19 8.92
CA GLU A 162 0.15 16.94 9.39
C GLU A 162 1.68 17.00 9.31
N SER A 163 2.35 16.67 10.42
CA SER A 163 3.81 16.70 10.49
C SER A 163 4.45 15.74 9.48
N TRP A 164 3.89 14.53 9.36
CA TRP A 164 4.33 13.50 8.43
C TRP A 164 4.17 13.88 6.95
N ALA A 165 3.30 14.84 6.61
CA ALA A 165 3.11 15.26 5.22
C ALA A 165 4.32 16.03 4.64
N ASN A 166 5.21 16.51 5.51
CA ASN A 166 6.44 17.20 5.15
C ASN A 166 7.68 16.29 5.27
N THR A 167 7.51 15.04 5.70
CA THR A 167 8.59 14.08 5.88
C THR A 167 8.70 13.18 4.64
N PRO A 168 9.88 13.10 3.99
CA PRO A 168 10.09 12.13 2.92
C PRO A 168 10.30 10.72 3.50
N PHE A 169 9.99 9.70 2.71
CA PHE A 169 10.49 8.34 2.96
C PHE A 169 11.87 8.15 2.30
N PRO A 170 12.72 7.25 2.82
CA PRO A 170 13.97 6.89 2.13
C PRO A 170 13.68 6.14 0.83
N MET A 171 14.61 6.19 -0.12
CA MET A 171 14.53 5.35 -1.31
C MET A 171 14.46 3.88 -0.89
N SER A 172 13.51 3.13 -1.45
CA SER A 172 13.32 1.72 -1.10
C SER A 172 12.54 0.96 -2.18
N TRP A 173 12.59 -0.36 -2.12
CA TRP A 173 11.68 -1.22 -2.89
C TRP A 173 10.59 -1.77 -1.99
N LYS A 174 9.34 -1.62 -2.43
CA LYS A 174 8.16 -2.12 -1.71
C LYS A 174 7.46 -3.18 -2.54
N LEU A 175 7.16 -4.30 -1.88
CA LEU A 175 6.19 -5.25 -2.37
C LEU A 175 4.81 -4.80 -1.87
N VAL A 176 3.88 -4.55 -2.78
CA VAL A 176 2.56 -3.98 -2.47
C VAL A 176 1.49 -4.91 -3.02
N HIS A 177 0.51 -5.28 -2.22
CA HIS A 177 -0.59 -6.12 -2.68
C HIS A 177 -1.52 -5.32 -3.61
N ARG A 178 -2.11 -5.94 -4.64
CA ARG A 178 -2.90 -5.25 -5.68
C ARG A 178 -4.27 -4.73 -5.24
N GLY A 179 -4.80 -5.33 -4.18
CA GLY A 179 -6.10 -5.01 -3.60
C GLY A 179 -6.03 -4.85 -2.08
N SER A 180 -7.16 -4.61 -1.44
CA SER A 180 -7.26 -4.95 -0.02
C SER A 180 -7.04 -6.46 0.12
N LEU A 181 -6.36 -6.91 1.18
CA LEU A 181 -6.20 -8.35 1.40
C LEU A 181 -7.60 -9.01 1.44
N PRO A 182 -7.78 -10.22 0.87
CA PRO A 182 -9.09 -10.88 0.86
C PRO A 182 -9.72 -10.92 2.25
N ASN A 183 -11.02 -10.65 2.36
CA ASN A 183 -11.76 -10.58 3.62
C ASN A 183 -11.31 -9.51 4.61
N SER A 184 -10.49 -8.51 4.21
CA SER A 184 -10.11 -7.40 5.10
C SER A 184 -11.06 -6.19 5.05
N SER A 185 -11.90 -6.09 4.01
CA SER A 185 -12.88 -5.01 3.85
C SER A 185 -14.04 -5.11 4.87
N ALA A 186 -14.70 -3.98 5.15
CA ALA A 186 -15.81 -3.85 6.10
C ALA A 186 -15.48 -4.26 7.56
N LYS A 187 -14.20 -4.18 7.92
CA LYS A 187 -13.69 -4.41 9.28
C LYS A 187 -13.14 -3.12 9.87
N ASP A 188 -13.32 -2.95 11.18
CA ASP A 188 -12.62 -1.92 11.93
C ASP A 188 -11.10 -2.18 11.98
N TYR A 189 -10.34 -1.19 12.45
CA TYR A 189 -8.89 -1.26 12.48
C TYR A 189 -8.36 -2.42 13.34
N ILE A 190 -9.01 -2.76 14.46
CA ILE A 190 -8.60 -3.88 15.33
C ILE A 190 -8.76 -5.20 14.58
N ALA A 191 -9.92 -5.42 13.96
CA ALA A 191 -10.18 -6.63 13.20
C ALA A 191 -9.24 -6.75 11.99
N GLN A 192 -8.89 -5.64 11.34
CA GLN A 192 -7.86 -5.65 10.30
C GLN A 192 -6.46 -5.91 10.84
N THR A 193 -6.10 -5.39 12.02
CA THR A 193 -4.81 -5.69 12.66
C THR A 193 -4.71 -7.18 13.01
N LYS A 194 -5.78 -7.80 13.52
CA LYS A 194 -5.83 -9.25 13.75
C LYS A 194 -5.61 -10.03 12.46
N PHE A 195 -6.27 -9.60 11.37
CA PHE A 195 -6.12 -10.22 10.06
C PHE A 195 -4.67 -10.09 9.54
N LEU A 196 -4.09 -8.89 9.58
CA LEU A 196 -2.72 -8.63 9.16
C LEU A 196 -1.72 -9.47 9.96
N ARG A 197 -1.88 -9.54 11.28
CA ARG A 197 -1.08 -10.41 12.15
C ARG A 197 -1.15 -11.87 11.69
N GLY A 198 -2.35 -12.38 11.43
CA GLY A 198 -2.56 -13.76 10.96
C GLY A 198 -1.89 -14.03 9.62
N PHE A 199 -2.07 -13.13 8.65
CA PHE A 199 -1.43 -13.21 7.33
C PHE A 199 0.10 -13.24 7.42
N LEU A 200 0.70 -12.32 8.19
CA LEU A 200 2.15 -12.27 8.37
C LEU A 200 2.67 -13.54 9.05
N GLN A 201 1.92 -14.09 10.00
CA GLN A 201 2.29 -15.32 10.70
C GLN A 201 2.23 -16.55 9.77
N GLU A 202 1.18 -16.67 8.96
CA GLU A 202 1.01 -17.76 7.98
C GLU A 202 2.17 -17.84 6.98
N HIS A 203 2.70 -16.67 6.60
CA HIS A 203 3.77 -16.55 5.62
C HIS A 203 5.18 -16.45 6.22
N ASN A 204 5.34 -16.69 7.53
CA ASN A 204 6.63 -16.55 8.25
C ASN A 204 7.27 -15.15 8.15
N LEU A 205 6.45 -14.12 7.98
CA LEU A 205 6.86 -12.70 7.92
C LEU A 205 6.71 -11.97 9.27
N LEU A 206 6.08 -12.62 10.26
CA LEU A 206 5.87 -12.04 11.59
C LEU A 206 6.95 -12.51 12.57
N SER A 207 7.65 -11.56 13.20
CA SER A 207 8.59 -11.88 14.29
C SER A 207 7.85 -12.34 15.55
N ALA A 208 8.52 -13.14 16.38
CA ALA A 208 7.96 -13.58 17.67
C ALA A 208 7.67 -12.39 18.61
N GLU A 209 8.48 -11.34 18.55
CA GLU A 209 8.28 -10.10 19.30
C GLU A 209 7.00 -9.38 18.85
N ASP A 210 6.83 -9.18 17.55
CA ASP A 210 5.67 -8.48 16.98
C ASP A 210 4.38 -9.28 17.23
N SER A 211 4.46 -10.60 17.19
CA SER A 211 3.36 -11.50 17.55
C SER A 211 2.96 -11.37 19.03
N ALA A 212 3.93 -11.23 19.94
CA ALA A 212 3.67 -11.10 21.37
C ALA A 212 3.08 -9.72 21.71
N GLU A 213 3.62 -8.66 21.10
CA GLU A 213 3.12 -7.29 21.25
C GLU A 213 1.67 -7.19 20.76
N CYS A 214 1.35 -7.82 19.63
CA CYS A 214 0.02 -7.80 19.04
C CYS A 214 -0.86 -8.99 19.49
N SER A 215 -0.89 -9.33 20.77
CA SER A 215 -1.74 -10.43 21.27
C SER A 215 -3.24 -10.11 21.29
N ASP A 216 -4.11 -11.14 21.34
CA ASP A 216 -5.56 -10.92 21.43
C ASP A 216 -5.97 -10.20 22.72
N ALA A 217 -5.33 -10.52 23.84
CA ALA A 217 -5.53 -9.81 25.11
C ALA A 217 -5.13 -8.33 24.99
N ARG A 218 -4.05 -8.02 24.26
CA ARG A 218 -3.64 -6.64 24.01
C ARG A 218 -4.68 -5.89 23.19
N LEU A 219 -5.21 -6.51 22.15
CA LEU A 219 -6.23 -5.90 21.30
C LEU A 219 -7.55 -5.70 22.04
N GLU A 220 -7.92 -6.60 22.96
CA GLU A 220 -9.09 -6.44 23.83
C GLU A 220 -8.93 -5.29 24.84
N GLN A 221 -7.72 -5.09 25.39
CA GLN A 221 -7.42 -3.92 26.22
C GLN A 221 -7.62 -2.61 25.44
N ILE A 222 -7.12 -2.56 24.20
CA ILE A 222 -7.30 -1.40 23.33
C ILE A 222 -8.79 -1.19 23.01
N GLN A 223 -9.54 -2.26 22.71
CA GLN A 223 -10.99 -2.17 22.49
C GLN A 223 -11.72 -1.60 23.71
N THR A 224 -11.27 -1.94 24.91
CA THR A 224 -11.84 -1.41 26.16
C THR A 224 -11.63 0.11 26.27
N LEU A 225 -10.48 0.64 25.83
CA LEU A 225 -10.25 2.09 25.78
C LEU A 225 -11.26 2.78 24.86
N ILE A 226 -11.52 2.21 23.68
CA ILE A 226 -12.54 2.72 22.74
C ILE A 226 -13.91 2.74 23.41
N ASN A 227 -14.31 1.64 24.04
CA ASN A 227 -15.61 1.50 24.70
C ASN A 227 -15.80 2.48 25.87
N ASN A 228 -14.70 2.86 26.53
CA ASN A 228 -14.69 3.84 27.61
C ASN A 228 -14.60 5.30 27.11
N GLY A 229 -14.61 5.52 25.80
CA GLY A 229 -14.56 6.85 25.18
C GLY A 229 -13.15 7.38 24.93
N ASP A 230 -12.10 6.65 25.29
CA ASP A 230 -10.70 6.99 24.99
C ASP A 230 -10.26 6.41 23.64
N TRP A 231 -10.99 6.78 22.59
CA TRP A 231 -10.65 6.37 21.22
C TRP A 231 -9.33 6.95 20.74
N ARG A 232 -8.90 8.10 21.27
CA ARG A 232 -7.60 8.72 20.92
C ARG A 232 -6.45 7.93 21.51
N GLY A 233 -6.50 7.53 22.78
CA GLY A 233 -5.48 6.65 23.37
C GLY A 233 -5.47 5.28 22.70
N ALA A 234 -6.64 4.74 22.35
CA ALA A 234 -6.74 3.48 21.62
C ALA A 234 -6.08 3.55 20.24
N ALA A 235 -6.40 4.57 19.44
CA ALA A 235 -5.83 4.69 18.10
C ALA A 235 -4.30 4.92 18.15
N GLU A 236 -3.77 5.60 19.17
CA GLU A 236 -2.31 5.78 19.34
C GLU A 236 -1.64 4.45 19.62
N GLN A 237 -2.22 3.65 20.52
CA GLN A 237 -1.70 2.32 20.81
C GLN A 237 -1.79 1.42 19.57
N LEU A 238 -2.86 1.50 18.78
CA LEU A 238 -3.01 0.73 17.55
C LEU A 238 -1.97 1.11 16.49
N SER A 239 -1.77 2.40 16.22
CA SER A 239 -0.79 2.84 15.22
C SER A 239 0.64 2.43 15.60
N ASN A 240 0.92 2.31 16.89
CA ASN A 240 2.26 2.02 17.39
C ASN A 240 2.60 0.53 17.46
N LEU A 241 1.61 -0.39 17.42
CA LEU A 241 1.88 -1.83 17.35
C LEU A 241 2.82 -2.14 16.18
N ALA A 242 3.90 -2.90 16.39
CA ALA A 242 4.88 -3.23 15.35
C ALA A 242 4.22 -3.85 14.10
N VAL A 243 3.21 -4.70 14.29
CA VAL A 243 2.39 -5.26 13.21
C VAL A 243 1.84 -4.16 12.29
N ASN A 244 1.35 -3.05 12.84
CA ASN A 244 0.80 -1.95 12.05
C ASN A 244 1.90 -0.99 11.58
N SER A 245 2.78 -0.53 12.47
CA SER A 245 3.78 0.51 12.16
C SER A 245 4.84 0.07 11.15
N ARG A 246 5.12 -1.23 11.03
CA ARG A 246 6.11 -1.78 10.09
C ARG A 246 5.52 -2.31 8.80
N ASN A 247 4.26 -2.77 8.83
CA ASN A 247 3.68 -3.52 7.71
C ASN A 247 2.49 -2.81 7.03
N ARG A 248 1.96 -1.74 7.63
CA ARG A 248 1.03 -0.86 6.91
C ARG A 248 1.81 0.27 6.24
N PRO A 249 1.45 0.63 5.01
CA PRO A 249 2.10 1.76 4.36
C PRO A 249 1.75 3.07 5.06
N GLU A 250 2.64 4.05 4.98
CA GLU A 250 2.39 5.42 5.37
C GLU A 250 1.51 6.14 4.32
N PRO A 251 0.78 7.23 4.68
CA PRO A 251 -0.08 7.93 3.72
C PRO A 251 0.64 8.38 2.45
N LEU A 252 1.88 8.85 2.56
CA LEU A 252 2.70 9.26 1.42
C LEU A 252 3.06 8.08 0.52
N GLU A 253 3.41 6.92 1.08
CA GLU A 253 3.71 5.70 0.33
C GLU A 253 2.47 5.28 -0.48
N ILE A 254 1.28 5.25 0.14
CA ILE A 254 0.02 4.94 -0.54
C ILE A 254 -0.21 5.89 -1.73
N ILE A 255 -0.11 7.21 -1.50
CA ILE A 255 -0.36 8.23 -2.54
C ILE A 255 0.68 8.14 -3.66
N TYR A 256 1.95 7.92 -3.33
CA TYR A 256 3.04 7.74 -4.30
C TYR A 256 2.77 6.52 -5.19
N GLN A 257 2.42 5.38 -4.58
CA GLN A 257 2.12 4.14 -5.31
C GLN A 257 0.91 4.33 -6.24
N PHE A 258 -0.16 4.96 -5.76
CA PHE A 258 -1.35 5.24 -6.58
C PHE A 258 -1.00 6.11 -7.78
N PHE A 259 -0.30 7.21 -7.54
CA PHE A 259 0.14 8.14 -8.59
C PHE A 259 0.99 7.43 -9.63
N THR A 260 2.00 6.67 -9.18
CA THR A 260 2.99 6.08 -10.06
C THR A 260 2.36 5.00 -10.93
N VAL A 261 1.56 4.09 -10.34
CA VAL A 261 0.85 3.06 -11.12
C VAL A 261 -0.16 3.67 -12.09
N PHE A 262 -0.89 4.71 -11.66
CA PHE A 262 -1.82 5.41 -12.54
C PHE A 262 -1.11 6.04 -13.74
N ARG A 263 0.05 6.66 -13.54
CA ARG A 263 0.81 7.30 -14.62
C ARG A 263 1.50 6.31 -15.55
N THR A 264 1.82 5.12 -15.07
CA THR A 264 2.54 4.12 -15.88
C THR A 264 1.63 3.18 -16.64
N SER A 265 0.47 2.85 -16.09
CA SER A 265 -0.45 1.84 -16.63
C SER A 265 -1.85 2.38 -16.96
N GLY A 266 -2.21 3.57 -16.46
CA GLY A 266 -3.57 4.10 -16.51
C GLY A 266 -4.51 3.49 -15.45
N ASN A 267 -4.06 2.49 -14.70
CA ASN A 267 -4.87 1.82 -13.68
C ASN A 267 -4.92 2.64 -12.39
N ARG A 268 -6.11 2.84 -11.84
CA ARG A 268 -6.29 3.38 -10.49
C ARG A 268 -6.30 2.24 -9.49
N LEU A 269 -5.33 2.26 -8.57
CA LEU A 269 -5.30 1.31 -7.48
C LEU A 269 -6.49 1.54 -6.55
N TYR A 270 -7.11 0.45 -6.11
CA TYR A 270 -8.13 0.42 -5.06
C TYR A 270 -9.33 1.37 -5.28
N ASN A 271 -9.78 1.46 -6.53
CA ASN A 271 -10.95 2.26 -6.92
C ASN A 271 -12.17 1.91 -6.05
N ASN A 272 -12.82 2.92 -5.47
CA ASN A 272 -13.95 2.77 -4.52
C ASN A 272 -13.60 2.05 -3.20
N SER A 273 -12.35 2.16 -2.72
CA SER A 273 -11.93 1.61 -1.44
C SER A 273 -11.00 2.54 -0.67
N TYR A 274 -10.86 2.30 0.63
CA TYR A 274 -9.96 3.03 1.52
C TYR A 274 -8.89 2.11 2.09
N HIS A 275 -7.65 2.60 2.12
CA HIS A 275 -6.48 1.92 2.68
C HIS A 275 -6.05 2.57 3.98
N TRP A 276 -6.20 1.82 5.08
CA TRP A 276 -5.73 2.25 6.39
C TRP A 276 -4.20 2.25 6.45
N SER A 277 -3.66 3.43 6.69
CA SER A 277 -2.22 3.63 6.87
C SER A 277 -1.75 3.25 8.27
N ALA A 278 -0.43 3.28 8.45
CA ALA A 278 0.22 3.18 9.76
C ALA A 278 0.06 4.45 10.63
N LYS A 279 -0.44 5.57 10.08
CA LYS A 279 -0.43 6.87 10.75
C LYS A 279 -1.76 7.28 11.35
N ARG A 280 -1.66 8.25 12.24
CA ARG A 280 -2.77 9.04 12.76
C ARG A 280 -2.66 10.48 12.30
N SER A 281 -3.80 11.14 12.23
CA SER A 281 -3.91 12.58 12.09
C SER A 281 -3.54 13.27 13.39
N ALA A 282 -3.26 14.57 13.31
CA ALA A 282 -3.03 15.43 14.48
C ALA A 282 -4.24 15.44 15.44
N ASP A 283 -5.46 15.26 14.92
CA ASP A 283 -6.69 15.18 15.70
C ASP A 283 -6.91 13.81 16.38
N GLY A 284 -6.03 12.85 16.10
CA GLY A 284 -5.97 11.51 16.70
C GLY A 284 -6.72 10.42 15.92
N VAL A 285 -7.24 10.73 14.73
CA VAL A 285 -7.96 9.75 13.90
C VAL A 285 -6.95 8.91 13.13
N LEU A 286 -7.18 7.60 13.00
CA LEU A 286 -6.36 6.77 12.12
C LEU A 286 -6.53 7.26 10.67
N VAL A 287 -5.44 7.36 9.92
CA VAL A 287 -5.48 7.92 8.56
C VAL A 287 -5.74 6.79 7.58
N ASP A 288 -6.78 6.93 6.79
CA ASP A 288 -7.06 6.15 5.59
C ASP A 288 -6.89 7.00 4.33
N VAL A 289 -6.38 6.36 3.28
CA VAL A 289 -6.17 6.97 1.96
C VAL A 289 -6.91 6.16 0.92
N GLY A 290 -7.71 6.82 0.09
CA GLY A 290 -8.47 6.16 -0.95
C GLY A 290 -9.61 7.00 -1.48
N TYR A 291 -10.63 6.27 -1.94
CA TYR A 291 -11.78 6.59 -2.79
C TYR A 291 -11.46 6.67 -4.29
#